data_AF-A0A930M8C9-F1
#
_entry.id   AF-A0A930M8C9-F1
#
_cell.length_a   1.000
_cell.length_b   1.000
_cell.length_c   1.000
_cell.angle_alpha   90.00
_cell.angle_beta   90.00
_cell.angle_gamma   90.00
#
_symmetry.space_group_name_H-M   'P 1'
#
loop_
_entity.id
_entity.type
_entity.pdbx_description
1 polymer ?
#
loop_
_entity_poly.entity_id
_entity_poly.type
_entity_poly.pdbx_seq_one_letter_code
_entity_poly.pdbx_strand_id
1 'polypeptide(L)'
;MDEREQSEREKLVAEALTWLGTPYHHAGRVKGGGTDCGMLILQAFINVGLIADTEVEYYPMDWHLHRSAERYLGWVTRYCKKVERSVPLSGDIVVYRYGRCISHGALVVDWPQIIHAYL
;
A
#
# COMPACT_ATOMS: atom_id res chain seq x y z
N MET A 1 -15.21 -3.93 -15.23
CA MET A 1 -15.35 -3.43 -13.85
C MET A 1 -16.83 -3.27 -13.62
N ASP A 2 -17.37 -3.96 -12.63
CA ASP A 2 -18.78 -3.82 -12.25
C ASP A 2 -18.97 -2.67 -11.24
N GLU A 3 -20.22 -2.31 -10.96
CA GLU A 3 -20.57 -1.21 -10.05
C GLU A 3 -20.05 -1.43 -8.62
N ARG A 4 -19.94 -2.70 -8.20
CA ARG A 4 -19.45 -3.05 -6.87
C ARG A 4 -17.94 -2.79 -6.77
N GLU A 5 -17.16 -3.28 -7.72
CA GLU A 5 -15.71 -3.04 -7.77
C GLU A 5 -15.41 -1.54 -7.81
N GLN A 6 -16.18 -0.77 -8.59
CA GLN A 6 -16.03 0.69 -8.64
C GLN A 6 -16.29 1.33 -7.27
N SER A 7 -17.39 0.97 -6.60
CA SER A 7 -17.70 1.50 -5.26
C SER A 7 -16.66 1.12 -4.21
N GLU A 8 -16.11 -0.10 -4.28
CA GLU A 8 -15.04 -0.57 -3.38
C GLU A 8 -13.74 0.22 -3.60
N ARG A 9 -13.38 0.52 -4.85
CA ARG A 9 -12.22 1.37 -5.19
C ARG A 9 -12.37 2.79 -4.67
N GLU A 10 -13.54 3.40 -4.84
CA GLU A 10 -13.83 4.75 -4.36
C GLU A 10 -13.71 4.85 -2.84
N LYS A 11 -14.27 3.87 -2.11
CA LYS A 11 -14.14 3.79 -0.65
C LYS A 11 -12.68 3.65 -0.21
N LEU A 12 -11.92 2.80 -0.89
CA LEU A 12 -10.50 2.58 -0.60
C LEU A 12 -9.68 3.86 -0.78
N VAL A 13 -9.88 4.57 -1.89
CA VAL A 13 -9.20 5.85 -2.15
C VAL A 13 -9.60 6.91 -1.13
N ALA A 14 -10.90 7.04 -0.84
CA ALA A 14 -11.39 7.97 0.16
C ALA A 14 -10.78 7.70 1.54
N GLU A 15 -10.74 6.44 1.97
CA GLU A 15 -10.11 6.03 3.22
C GLU A 15 -8.61 6.35 3.21
N ALA A 16 -7.89 5.99 2.16
CA ALA A 16 -6.45 6.27 2.06
C ALA A 16 -6.17 7.78 2.20
N LEU A 17 -6.96 8.65 1.55
CA LEU A 17 -6.80 10.10 1.65
C LEU A 17 -6.96 10.65 3.07
N THR A 18 -7.70 9.97 3.95
CA THR A 18 -7.79 10.36 5.37
C THR A 18 -6.47 10.18 6.15
N TRP A 19 -5.48 9.49 5.57
CA TRP A 19 -4.14 9.34 6.15
C TRP A 19 -3.20 10.50 5.84
N LEU A 20 -3.59 11.43 4.95
CA LEU A 20 -2.78 12.61 4.65
C LEU A 20 -2.42 13.37 5.93
N GLY A 21 -1.16 13.74 6.07
CA GLY A 21 -0.62 14.37 7.28
C GLY A 21 -0.18 13.38 8.38
N THR A 22 -0.43 12.08 8.24
CA THR A 22 0.15 11.08 9.13
C THR A 22 1.67 11.05 8.94
N PRO A 23 2.48 11.24 10.00
CA PRO A 23 3.93 11.22 9.86
C PRO A 23 4.42 9.83 9.48
N TYR A 24 5.58 9.76 8.83
CA TYR A 24 6.21 8.48 8.59
C TYR A 24 6.73 7.88 9.90
N HIS A 25 6.45 6.61 10.13
CA HIS A 25 7.06 5.80 11.18
C HIS A 25 7.19 4.36 10.68
N HIS A 26 8.41 3.84 10.67
CA HIS A 26 8.68 2.45 10.26
C HIS A 26 7.87 1.45 11.08
N ALA A 27 7.17 0.54 10.41
CA ALA A 27 6.24 -0.42 11.01
C ALA A 27 5.12 0.23 11.85
N GLY A 28 4.87 1.54 11.67
CA GLY A 28 3.75 2.24 12.29
C GLY A 28 2.44 1.91 11.56
N ARG A 29 1.34 1.80 12.31
CA ARG A 29 0.00 1.53 11.73
C ARG A 29 -1.09 2.35 12.42
N VAL A 30 -0.78 3.62 12.74
CA VAL A 30 -1.68 4.52 13.49
C VAL A 30 -1.93 5.80 12.69
N LYS A 31 -3.17 6.00 12.24
CA LYS A 31 -3.59 7.22 11.53
C LYS A 31 -3.33 8.44 12.42
N GLY A 32 -2.63 9.45 11.89
CA GLY A 32 -2.17 10.63 12.63
C GLY A 32 -1.01 10.39 13.61
N GLY A 33 -0.69 9.14 13.97
CA GLY A 33 0.37 8.80 14.92
C GLY A 33 1.67 8.30 14.28
N GLY A 34 1.59 7.70 13.09
CA GLY A 34 2.75 7.15 12.39
C GLY A 34 2.39 6.01 11.46
N THR A 35 2.89 6.03 10.22
CA THR A 35 2.73 4.91 9.26
C THR A 35 3.91 4.75 8.33
N ASP A 36 4.06 3.58 7.72
CA ASP A 36 4.98 3.38 6.59
C ASP A 36 4.21 3.11 5.28
N CYS A 37 4.96 3.01 4.18
CA CYS A 37 4.39 2.82 2.84
C CYS A 37 3.47 1.59 2.72
N GLY A 38 3.82 0.48 3.36
CA GLY A 38 3.03 -0.75 3.32
C GLY A 38 1.86 -0.71 4.31
N MET A 39 2.09 -0.18 5.51
CA MET A 39 1.09 -0.12 6.58
C MET A 39 -0.06 0.81 6.26
N LEU A 40 0.19 1.94 5.59
CA LEU A 40 -0.87 2.82 5.08
C LEU A 40 -1.81 2.04 4.16
N ILE A 41 -1.25 1.32 3.20
CA ILE A 41 -2.02 0.57 2.20
C ILE A 41 -2.80 -0.54 2.90
N LEU A 42 -2.12 -1.39 3.67
CA LEU A 42 -2.75 -2.50 4.38
C LEU A 42 -3.90 -2.02 5.27
N GLN A 43 -3.67 -1.00 6.09
CA GLN A 43 -4.71 -0.50 7.00
C GLN A 43 -5.87 0.15 6.24
N ALA A 44 -5.63 0.82 5.10
CA ALA A 44 -6.72 1.33 4.26
C ALA A 44 -7.62 0.19 3.75
N PHE A 45 -7.04 -0.92 3.27
CA PHE A 45 -7.81 -2.10 2.84
C PHE A 45 -8.59 -2.74 4.00
N ILE A 46 -8.01 -2.82 5.20
CA ILE A 46 -8.67 -3.34 6.40
C ILE A 46 -9.85 -2.43 6.78
N ASN A 47 -9.65 -1.12 6.80
CA ASN A 47 -10.67 -0.15 7.22
C ASN A 47 -11.91 -0.16 6.33
N VAL A 48 -11.76 -0.46 5.04
CA VAL A 48 -12.89 -0.59 4.11
C VAL A 48 -13.45 -2.02 4.04
N GLY A 49 -12.92 -2.96 4.81
CA GLY A 49 -13.41 -4.33 4.92
C GLY A 49 -13.06 -5.24 3.73
N LEU A 50 -12.09 -4.85 2.90
CA LEU A 50 -11.64 -5.66 1.76
C LEU A 50 -10.66 -6.76 2.16
N ILE A 51 -9.97 -6.59 3.29
CA ILE A 51 -9.06 -7.58 3.88
C ILE A 51 -9.36 -7.67 5.38
N ALA A 52 -9.28 -8.87 5.95
CA ALA A 52 -9.38 -9.07 7.40
C ALA A 52 -8.18 -8.46 8.13
N ASP A 53 -8.35 -8.11 9.42
CA ASP A 53 -7.24 -7.64 10.22
C ASP A 53 -6.07 -8.64 10.19
N THR A 54 -4.88 -8.12 9.94
CA THR A 54 -3.69 -8.92 9.64
C THR A 54 -2.49 -8.34 10.35
N GLU A 55 -1.86 -9.16 11.19
CA GLU A 55 -0.57 -8.86 11.80
C GLU A 55 0.56 -9.02 10.78
N VAL A 56 1.47 -8.05 10.74
CA VAL A 56 2.63 -8.07 9.85
C VAL A 56 3.88 -8.32 10.68
N GLU A 57 4.65 -9.34 10.30
CA GLU A 57 5.94 -9.61 10.93
C GLU A 57 6.89 -8.43 10.81
N TYR A 58 7.68 -8.21 11.86
CA TYR A 58 8.70 -7.19 11.84
C TYR A 58 9.68 -7.38 10.67
N TYR A 59 10.02 -6.27 10.02
CA TYR A 59 11.05 -6.21 9.00
C TYR A 59 12.01 -5.06 9.31
N PRO A 60 13.34 -5.25 9.16
CA PRO A 60 14.30 -4.15 9.31
C PRO A 60 14.07 -3.08 8.24
N MET A 61 14.28 -1.80 8.57
CA MET A 61 14.07 -0.70 7.63
C MET A 61 14.98 -0.80 6.39
N ASP A 62 16.24 -1.18 6.59
CA ASP A 62 17.29 -1.25 5.57
C ASP A 62 17.42 -2.62 4.88
N TRP A 63 16.52 -3.57 5.18
CA TRP A 63 16.64 -4.95 4.72
C TRP A 63 16.82 -5.05 3.19
N HIS A 64 16.12 -4.20 2.44
CA HIS A 64 16.14 -4.13 0.99
C HIS A 64 17.49 -3.66 0.41
N LEU A 65 18.34 -3.02 1.21
CA LEU A 65 19.72 -2.67 0.82
C LEU A 65 20.65 -3.88 0.90
N HIS A 66 20.35 -4.85 1.77
CA HIS A 66 21.24 -5.95 2.11
C HIS A 66 20.74 -7.33 1.69
N ARG A 67 19.47 -7.47 1.31
CA ARG A 67 18.81 -8.73 0.95
C ARG A 67 17.95 -8.56 -0.29
N SER A 68 17.82 -9.64 -1.07
CA SER A 68 17.04 -9.67 -2.31
C SER A 68 15.72 -10.44 -2.18
N ALA A 69 15.33 -10.85 -0.96
CA ALA A 69 14.05 -11.48 -0.75
C ALA A 69 12.92 -10.49 -1.14
N GLU A 70 11.81 -10.97 -1.68
CA GLU A 70 10.72 -10.11 -2.16
C GLU A 70 9.60 -10.01 -1.10
N ARG A 71 9.93 -9.57 0.13
CA ARG A 71 8.97 -9.50 1.25
C ARG A 71 7.79 -8.57 0.95
N TYR A 72 8.06 -7.35 0.46
CA TYR A 72 7.01 -6.38 0.15
C TYR A 72 6.11 -6.88 -0.98
N LEU A 73 6.70 -7.33 -2.09
CA LEU A 73 5.94 -7.91 -3.20
C LEU A 73 5.18 -9.18 -2.78
N GLY A 74 5.75 -10.02 -1.91
CA GLY A 74 5.09 -11.18 -1.33
C GLY A 74 3.80 -10.79 -0.59
N TRP A 75 3.84 -9.73 0.22
CA TRP A 75 2.64 -9.18 0.85
C TRP A 75 1.61 -8.65 -0.15
N VAL A 76 2.04 -7.87 -1.14
CA VAL A 76 1.12 -7.33 -2.17
C VAL A 76 0.46 -8.46 -2.96
N THR A 77 1.25 -9.41 -3.47
CA THR A 77 0.75 -10.53 -4.30
C THR A 77 -0.07 -11.56 -3.53
N ARG A 78 0.01 -11.58 -2.19
CA ARG A 78 -0.86 -12.41 -1.34
C ARG A 78 -2.33 -11.96 -1.41
N TYR A 79 -2.59 -10.66 -1.56
CA TYR A 79 -3.95 -10.09 -1.54
C TYR A 79 -4.37 -9.48 -2.88
N CYS A 80 -3.42 -9.17 -3.75
CA CYS A 80 -3.66 -8.48 -5.00
C CYS A 80 -3.28 -9.35 -6.19
N LYS A 81 -4.00 -9.15 -7.29
CA LYS A 81 -3.64 -9.67 -8.61
C LYS A 81 -2.88 -8.62 -9.39
N LYS A 82 -1.98 -9.06 -10.27
CA LYS A 82 -1.29 -8.17 -11.20
C LYS A 82 -2.32 -7.50 -12.12
N VAL A 83 -2.13 -6.20 -12.34
CA VAL A 83 -2.92 -5.39 -13.25
C VAL A 83 -2.29 -5.52 -14.65
N GLU A 84 -3.04 -6.03 -15.63
CA GLU A 84 -2.54 -6.26 -17.01
C GLU A 84 -2.74 -5.05 -17.95
N ARG A 85 -3.57 -4.08 -17.55
CA ARG A 85 -3.75 -2.82 -18.28
C ARG A 85 -2.50 -1.96 -18.18
N SER A 86 -2.25 -1.14 -19.20
CA SER A 86 -1.11 -0.22 -19.27
C SER A 86 -1.23 0.98 -18.35
N VAL A 87 -2.46 1.40 -18.03
CA VAL A 87 -2.75 2.54 -17.15
C VAL A 87 -3.45 2.02 -15.89
N PRO A 88 -2.90 2.26 -14.68
CA PRO A 88 -3.57 1.88 -13.45
C PRO A 88 -4.81 2.75 -13.21
N LEU A 89 -5.76 2.20 -12.48
CA LEU A 89 -6.95 2.90 -12.02
C LEU A 89 -6.83 3.27 -10.56
N SER A 90 -7.67 4.19 -10.11
CA SER A 90 -7.87 4.50 -8.69
C SER A 90 -8.07 3.24 -7.85
N GLY A 91 -7.39 3.18 -6.71
CA GLY A 91 -7.35 2.03 -5.82
C GLY A 91 -6.35 0.93 -6.21
N ASP A 92 -5.67 1.03 -7.36
CA ASP A 92 -4.54 0.14 -7.66
C ASP A 92 -3.34 0.46 -6.77
N ILE A 93 -2.46 -0.54 -6.61
CA ILE A 93 -1.18 -0.38 -5.94
C ILE A 93 -0.09 -0.39 -7.01
N VAL A 94 0.76 0.62 -7.00
CA VAL A 94 2.03 0.64 -7.73
C VAL A 94 3.15 0.30 -6.77
N VAL A 95 4.12 -0.48 -7.24
CA VAL A 95 5.27 -0.92 -6.43
C VAL A 95 6.57 -0.54 -7.10
N TYR A 96 7.58 -0.25 -6.29
CA TYR A 96 8.88 0.24 -6.74
C TYR A 96 10.00 -0.66 -6.20
N ARG A 97 11.02 -0.84 -7.03
CA ARG A 97 12.29 -1.41 -6.57
C ARG A 97 13.16 -0.30 -6.01
N TYR A 98 13.51 -0.41 -4.75
CA TYR A 98 14.51 0.44 -4.11
C TYR A 98 15.52 -0.44 -3.37
N GLY A 99 16.79 -0.39 -3.78
CA GLY A 99 17.79 -1.37 -3.39
C GLY A 99 17.72 -2.65 -4.23
N ARG A 100 17.78 -3.81 -3.57
CA ARG A 100 17.98 -5.13 -4.19
C ARG A 100 16.69 -5.89 -4.53
N CYS A 101 15.52 -5.39 -4.11
CA CYS A 101 14.20 -6.00 -4.31
C CYS A 101 13.09 -4.93 -4.31
N ILE A 102 11.85 -5.35 -4.57
CA ILE A 102 10.69 -4.47 -4.37
C ILE A 102 10.49 -4.25 -2.87
N SER A 103 10.44 -2.99 -2.48
CA SER A 103 10.50 -2.56 -1.08
C SER A 103 9.60 -1.38 -0.74
N HIS A 104 8.99 -0.74 -1.76
CA HIS A 104 8.07 0.37 -1.58
C HIS A 104 6.84 0.20 -2.49
N GLY A 105 5.76 0.88 -2.12
CA GLY A 105 4.59 1.01 -2.95
C GLY A 105 3.70 2.17 -2.53
N ALA A 106 2.77 2.52 -3.41
CA ALA A 106 1.83 3.60 -3.21
C ALA A 106 0.46 3.20 -3.75
N LEU A 107 -0.59 3.82 -3.24
CA LEU A 107 -1.96 3.64 -3.73
C LEU A 107 -2.31 4.74 -4.72
N VAL A 108 -2.87 4.36 -5.86
CA VAL A 108 -3.27 5.29 -6.93
C VAL A 108 -4.56 5.99 -6.54
N VAL A 109 -4.54 7.32 -6.52
CA VAL A 109 -5.71 8.17 -6.25
C VAL A 109 -6.40 8.53 -7.55
N ASP A 110 -5.64 9.10 -8.49
CA ASP A 110 -6.07 9.43 -9.85
C ASP A 110 -4.81 9.53 -10.72
N TRP A 111 -4.49 8.47 -11.47
CA TRP A 111 -3.18 8.33 -12.10
C TRP A 111 -2.81 9.57 -12.95
N PRO A 112 -1.62 10.19 -12.76
CA PRO A 112 -0.45 9.68 -12.01
C PRO A 112 -0.37 10.12 -10.53
N GLN A 113 -1.43 10.66 -9.95
CA GLN A 113 -1.49 11.02 -8.54
C GLN A 113 -1.60 9.77 -7.66
N ILE A 114 -0.77 9.72 -6.63
CA ILE A 114 -0.67 8.63 -5.67
C ILE A 114 -0.69 9.17 -4.24
N ILE A 115 -1.01 8.29 -3.29
CA ILE A 115 -0.75 8.50 -1.88
C ILE A 115 0.31 7.50 -1.38
N HIS A 116 1.29 8.01 -0.65
CA HIS A 116 2.46 7.26 -0.20
C HIS A 116 2.95 7.83 1.13
N ALA A 117 3.55 6.99 1.97
CA ALA A 117 4.27 7.39 3.17
C ALA A 117 5.77 7.10 3.00
N TYR A 118 6.58 8.16 3.01
CA TYR A 118 8.03 8.09 2.73
C TYR A 118 8.76 9.25 3.43
N LEU A 119 10.05 9.05 3.73
CA LEU A 119 11.01 10.07 4.22
C LEU A 119 12.21 10.18 3.28
#